data_AF-A0A529NCQ9-F1
#
_entry.id   AF-A0A529NCQ9-F1
#
_cell.length_a   1.000
_cell.length_b   1.000
_cell.length_c   1.000
_cell.angle_alpha   90.00
_cell.angle_beta   90.00
_cell.angle_gamma   90.00
#
_symmetry.space_group_name_H-M   'P 1'
#
loop_
_entity.id
_entity.type
_entity.pdbx_description
1 polymer ?
#
loop_
_entity_poly.entity_id
_entity_poly.type
_entity_poly.pdbx_seq_one_letter_code
_entity_poly.pdbx_strand_id
1 'polypeptide(L)'
;PGERRMVVQDATFALERGVGLGIVGPSASGKSSLVRAIAGIWLPIRGTVRLDGATLDQWSPEELGNHVGYLPQDVQLFDGTIAENIARFEPQAPSDKILSAARAAGVHD
;
A
#
# COMPACT_ATOMS: atom_id res chain seq x y z
N PRO A 1 -17.21 18.98 -14.01
CA PRO A 1 -15.99 19.43 -13.29
C PRO A 1 -16.39 20.05 -11.95
N GLY A 2 -15.98 19.49 -10.82
CA GLY A 2 -16.32 20.01 -9.48
C GLY A 2 -17.31 19.16 -8.66
N GLU A 3 -17.83 18.05 -9.18
CA GLU A 3 -18.62 17.13 -8.34
C GLU A 3 -17.70 16.10 -7.65
N ARG A 4 -17.73 16.10 -6.32
CA ARG A 4 -17.15 15.01 -5.51
C ARG A 4 -18.03 13.76 -5.67
N ARG A 5 -17.80 12.99 -6.73
CA ARG A 5 -18.47 11.70 -6.91
C ARG A 5 -17.88 10.67 -5.95
N MET A 6 -18.74 10.07 -5.12
CA MET A 6 -18.33 8.90 -4.32
C MET A 6 -18.10 7.70 -5.23
N VAL A 7 -16.87 7.20 -5.28
CA VAL A 7 -16.45 6.08 -6.15
C VAL A 7 -16.59 4.72 -5.49
N VAL A 8 -16.55 4.67 -4.16
CA VAL A 8 -16.75 3.47 -3.34
C VAL A 8 -17.76 3.83 -2.26
N GLN A 9 -18.78 3.00 -2.08
CA GLN A 9 -19.89 3.23 -1.17
C GLN A 9 -20.18 1.92 -0.42
N ASP A 10 -20.43 2.02 0.89
CA ASP A 10 -20.86 0.92 1.77
C ASP A 10 -20.03 -0.37 1.70
N ALA A 11 -18.73 -0.25 1.39
CA ALA A 11 -17.80 -1.38 1.42
C ALA A 11 -17.49 -1.77 2.87
N THR A 12 -17.90 -2.97 3.27
CA THR A 12 -17.63 -3.54 4.60
C THR A 12 -17.09 -4.96 4.46
N PHE A 13 -15.91 -5.21 5.00
CA PHE A 13 -15.30 -6.53 5.08
C PHE A 13 -14.22 -6.52 6.18
N ALA A 14 -13.83 -7.71 6.63
CA ALA A 14 -12.70 -7.92 7.53
C ALA A 14 -11.76 -8.96 6.91
N LEU A 15 -10.46 -8.78 7.08
CA LEU A 15 -9.44 -9.72 6.65
C LEU A 15 -8.68 -10.22 7.86
N GLU A 16 -8.59 -11.55 7.99
CA GLU A 16 -7.76 -12.17 9.00
C GLU A 16 -6.31 -12.31 8.48
N ARG A 17 -5.37 -12.46 9.41
CA ARG A 17 -3.96 -12.66 9.07
C ARG A 17 -3.79 -13.86 8.14
N GLY A 18 -3.06 -13.65 7.04
CA GLY A 18 -2.77 -14.70 6.05
C GLY A 18 -3.85 -14.87 4.98
N VAL A 19 -4.96 -14.13 5.04
CA VAL A 19 -6.00 -14.16 4.02
C VAL A 19 -5.67 -13.22 2.87
N GLY A 20 -5.78 -13.72 1.63
CA GLY A 20 -5.71 -12.92 0.42
C GLY A 20 -7.11 -12.43 -0.02
N LEU A 21 -7.22 -11.15 -0.38
CA LEU A 21 -8.43 -10.56 -0.94
C LEU A 21 -8.24 -10.22 -2.42
N GLY A 22 -9.09 -10.77 -3.29
CA GLY A 22 -9.21 -10.35 -4.68
C GLY A 22 -10.31 -9.31 -4.86
N ILE A 23 -9.99 -8.16 -5.48
CA ILE A 23 -10.97 -7.13 -5.84
C ILE A 23 -11.11 -7.09 -7.37
N VAL A 24 -12.26 -7.49 -7.88
CA VAL A 24 -12.54 -7.60 -9.32
C VAL A 24 -13.69 -6.69 -9.73
N GLY A 25 -13.67 -6.22 -10.98
CA GLY A 25 -14.72 -5.39 -11.54
C GLY A 25 -14.24 -4.53 -12.72
N PRO A 26 -15.14 -3.86 -13.43
CA PRO A 26 -14.81 -3.06 -14.62
C PRO A 26 -13.80 -1.95 -14.34
N SER A 27 -13.13 -1.45 -15.38
CA SER A 27 -12.30 -0.25 -15.28
C SER A 27 -13.10 0.92 -14.67
N ALA A 28 -12.43 1.76 -13.88
CA ALA A 28 -13.02 2.89 -13.16
C ALA A 28 -14.15 2.56 -12.14
N SER A 29 -14.29 1.29 -11.73
CA SER A 29 -15.24 0.89 -10.68
C SER A 29 -14.82 1.26 -9.25
N GLY A 30 -13.69 1.95 -9.06
CA GLY A 30 -13.20 2.37 -7.74
C GLY A 30 -12.24 1.39 -7.05
N LYS A 31 -11.80 0.30 -7.71
CA LYS A 31 -10.87 -0.69 -7.12
C LYS A 31 -9.59 -0.05 -6.58
N SER A 32 -8.90 0.73 -7.42
CA SER A 32 -7.65 1.41 -7.01
C SER A 32 -7.90 2.45 -5.92
N SER A 33 -9.09 3.08 -5.90
CA SER A 33 -9.49 3.99 -4.82
C SER A 33 -9.69 3.25 -3.50
N LEU A 34 -10.32 2.07 -3.53
CA LEU A 34 -10.46 1.22 -2.35
C LEU A 34 -9.09 0.75 -1.84
N VAL A 35 -8.21 0.26 -2.72
CA VAL A 35 -6.85 -0.18 -2.32
C VAL A 35 -6.05 0.97 -1.70
N ARG A 36 -6.11 2.17 -2.28
CA ARG A 36 -5.44 3.36 -1.71
C ARG A 36 -6.02 3.77 -0.36
N ALA A 37 -7.32 3.58 -0.15
CA ALA A 37 -7.93 3.82 1.16
C ALA A 37 -7.49 2.79 2.20
N ILE A 38 -7.43 1.51 1.82
CA ILE A 38 -6.92 0.42 2.67
C ILE A 38 -5.46 0.67 3.05
N ALA A 39 -4.65 1.12 2.08
CA ALA A 39 -3.23 1.41 2.27
C ALA A 39 -2.95 2.71 3.06
N GLY A 40 -3.98 3.45 3.48
CA GLY A 40 -3.82 4.73 4.20
C GLY A 40 -3.38 5.91 3.34
N ILE A 41 -3.28 5.74 2.02
CA ILE A 41 -2.89 6.81 1.09
C ILE A 41 -4.02 7.84 0.96
N TRP A 42 -5.26 7.38 0.90
CA TRP A 42 -6.45 8.24 0.87
C TRP A 42 -7.29 8.02 2.12
N LEU A 43 -7.66 9.09 2.82
CA LEU A 43 -8.58 8.99 3.93
C LEU A 43 -10.03 8.84 3.43
N PRO A 44 -10.81 7.88 3.97
CA PRO A 44 -12.21 7.75 3.60
C PRO A 44 -13.01 8.98 4.05
N ILE A 45 -13.99 9.41 3.25
CA ILE A 45 -14.87 10.53 3.61
C ILE A 45 -15.83 10.13 4.74
N ARG A 46 -16.24 8.85 4.77
CA ARG A 46 -17.11 8.24 5.78
C ARG A 46 -16.64 6.82 6.07
N GLY A 47 -16.82 6.38 7.30
CA GLY A 47 -16.33 5.09 7.78
C GLY A 47 -14.86 5.13 8.16
N THR A 48 -14.29 3.97 8.44
CA THR A 48 -12.91 3.84 8.93
C THR A 48 -12.26 2.58 8.39
N VAL A 49 -10.95 2.65 8.12
CA VAL A 49 -10.11 1.48 7.91
C VAL A 49 -9.33 1.23 9.19
N ARG A 50 -9.19 -0.05 9.58
CA ARG A 50 -8.48 -0.45 10.80
C ARG A 50 -7.40 -1.47 10.49
N LEU A 51 -6.24 -1.30 11.12
CA LEU A 51 -5.16 -2.28 11.18
C LEU A 51 -5.00 -2.67 12.66
N ASP A 52 -5.12 -3.96 12.96
CA ASP A 52 -5.09 -4.51 14.32
C ASP A 52 -6.01 -3.79 15.31
N GLY A 53 -7.21 -3.42 14.83
CA GLY A 53 -8.25 -2.77 15.62
C GLY A 53 -8.12 -1.25 15.77
N ALA A 54 -6.93 -0.68 15.57
CA ALA A 54 -6.69 0.76 15.55
C ALA A 54 -7.08 1.36 14.20
N THR A 55 -7.70 2.55 14.18
CA THR A 55 -7.98 3.25 12.93
C THR A 55 -6.69 3.81 12.34
N LEU A 56 -6.59 3.92 11.02
CA LEU A 56 -5.32 4.32 10.37
C LEU A 56 -4.81 5.70 10.80
N ASP A 57 -5.68 6.61 11.22
CA ASP A 57 -5.34 7.93 11.77
C ASP A 57 -4.73 7.88 13.19
N GLN A 58 -4.78 6.73 13.86
CA GLN A 58 -4.08 6.50 15.13
C GLN A 58 -2.62 6.08 14.94
N TRP A 59 -2.21 5.72 13.72
CA TRP A 59 -0.83 5.36 13.40
C TRP A 59 -0.06 6.59 12.92
N SER A 60 1.21 6.70 13.28
CA SER A 60 2.09 7.63 12.56
C SER A 60 2.32 7.13 11.13
N PRO A 61 2.51 8.02 10.13
CA PRO A 61 2.78 7.61 8.76
C PRO A 61 4.02 6.71 8.63
N GLU A 62 5.05 6.95 9.45
CA GLU A 62 6.29 6.16 9.48
C GLU A 62 6.04 4.74 9.97
N GLU A 63 5.34 4.58 11.10
CA GLU A 63 5.00 3.25 11.63
C GLU A 63 4.08 2.49 10.67
N LEU A 64 3.08 3.16 10.09
CA LEU A 64 2.19 2.54 9.12
C LEU A 64 2.95 2.03 7.89
N GLY A 65 3.92 2.80 7.39
CA GLY A 65 4.77 2.44 6.25
C GLY A 65 5.65 1.20 6.47
N ASN A 66 5.95 0.87 7.73
CA ASN A 66 6.67 -0.34 8.11
C ASN A 66 5.79 -1.60 8.06
N HIS A 67 4.47 -1.44 8.19
CA HIS A 67 3.51 -2.54 8.21
C HIS A 67 2.73 -2.70 6.90
N VAL A 68 2.61 -1.64 6.10
CA VAL A 68 1.83 -1.62 4.87
C VAL A 68 2.73 -1.38 3.66
N GLY A 69 2.81 -2.37 2.77
CA GLY A 69 3.42 -2.23 1.46
C GLY A 69 2.37 -1.91 0.39
N TYR A 70 2.63 -0.93 -0.47
CA TYR A 70 1.77 -0.58 -1.60
C TYR A 70 2.58 -0.56 -2.90
N LEU A 71 2.15 -1.35 -3.88
CA LEU A 71 2.68 -1.35 -5.24
C LEU A 71 1.65 -0.69 -6.17
N PRO A 72 1.88 0.55 -6.62
CA PRO A 72 0.99 1.19 -7.58
C PRO A 72 1.05 0.50 -8.95
N GLN A 73 0.03 0.74 -9.77
CA GLN A 73 0.00 0.28 -11.16
C GLN A 73 1.16 0.87 -11.98
N ASP A 74 1.45 2.16 -11.79
CA ASP A 74 2.57 2.85 -12.44
C ASP A 74 3.70 2.97 -11.41
N VAL A 75 4.78 2.20 -11.63
CA VAL A 75 5.95 2.19 -10.75
C VAL A 75 6.91 3.30 -11.15
N GLN A 76 7.43 4.01 -10.15
CA GLN A 76 8.49 5.00 -10.33
C GLN A 76 9.66 4.65 -9.42
N LEU A 77 10.87 4.82 -9.93
CA LEU A 77 12.10 4.76 -9.15
C LEU A 77 12.56 6.19 -8.88
N PHE A 78 13.13 6.40 -7.70
CA PHE A 78 13.79 7.65 -7.38
C PHE A 78 15.22 7.65 -7.91
N ASP A 79 15.76 8.84 -8.16
CA ASP A 79 17.17 9.02 -8.52
C ASP A 79 18.05 8.40 -7.44
N GLY A 80 18.90 7.47 -7.87
CA GLY A 80 19.71 6.63 -6.99
C GLY A 80 19.99 5.26 -7.62
N THR A 81 20.65 4.43 -6.86
CA THR A 81 20.95 3.04 -7.20
C THR A 81 19.70 2.16 -7.03
N ILE A 82 19.75 0.98 -7.65
CA ILE A 82 18.75 -0.07 -7.44
C ILE A 82 18.71 -0.48 -5.97
N ALA A 83 19.87 -0.58 -5.32
CA ALA A 83 19.98 -0.92 -3.91
C ALA A 83 19.28 0.10 -3.01
N GLU A 84 19.45 1.41 -3.27
CA GLU A 84 18.78 2.47 -2.52
C GLU A 84 17.26 2.43 -2.69
N ASN A 85 16.77 2.19 -3.92
CA ASN A 85 15.34 2.04 -4.17
C ASN A 85 14.74 0.81 -3.46
N ILE A 86 15.43 -0.34 -3.51
CA ILE A 86 15.01 -1.55 -2.78
C ILE A 86 15.00 -1.31 -1.27
N ALA A 87 16.03 -0.64 -0.75
CA ALA A 87 16.17 -0.25 0.65
C ALA A 87 15.21 0.86 1.09
N ARG A 88 14.40 1.41 0.17
CA ARG A 88 13.55 2.59 0.44
C ARG A 88 14.35 3.76 1.03
N PHE A 89 15.60 3.91 0.62
CA PHE A 89 16.55 4.92 1.09
C PHE A 89 16.82 4.89 2.61
N GLU A 90 16.62 3.75 3.27
CA GLU A 90 17.05 3.55 4.66
C GLU A 90 18.58 3.58 4.75
N PRO A 91 19.20 4.55 5.49
CA PRO A 91 20.64 4.80 5.44
C PRO A 91 21.52 3.63 5.90
N GLN A 92 20.97 2.73 6.71
CA GLN A 92 21.68 1.58 7.30
C GLN A 92 21.05 0.25 6.89
N ALA A 93 20.38 0.19 5.75
CA ALA A 93 19.78 -1.03 5.23
C ALA A 93 20.83 -2.14 5.06
N PRO A 94 20.67 -3.29 5.74
CA PRO A 94 21.61 -4.40 5.62
C PRO A 94 21.63 -4.97 4.20
N SER A 95 22.82 -5.15 3.62
CA SER A 95 22.95 -5.62 2.23
C SER A 95 22.34 -7.01 2.00
N ASP A 96 22.36 -7.90 3.00
CA ASP A 96 21.72 -9.21 2.94
C ASP A 96 20.19 -9.10 2.78
N LYS A 97 19.55 -8.11 3.43
CA LYS A 97 18.12 -7.85 3.29
C LYS A 97 17.77 -7.33 1.90
N ILE A 98 18.59 -6.43 1.36
CA ILE A 98 18.43 -5.90 0.00
C ILE A 98 18.51 -7.03 -1.02
N LEU A 99 19.54 -7.88 -0.92
CA LEU A 99 19.72 -9.04 -1.81
C LEU A 99 18.58 -10.05 -1.67
N SER A 100 18.11 -10.31 -0.45
CA SER A 100 16.97 -11.19 -0.21
C SER A 100 15.69 -10.66 -0.83
N ALA A 101 15.43 -9.35 -0.75
CA ALA A 101 14.27 -8.73 -1.36
C ALA A 101 14.34 -8.81 -2.90
N ALA A 102 15.52 -8.55 -3.48
CA ALA A 102 15.74 -8.65 -4.92
C ALA A 102 15.53 -10.08 -5.46
N ARG A 103 16.01 -11.10 -4.74
CA ARG A 103 15.76 -12.52 -5.07
C ARG A 103 14.29 -12.88 -4.96
N ALA A 104 13.60 -12.44 -3.89
CA ALA A 104 12.19 -12.69 -3.71
C ALA A 104 11.32 -12.07 -4.82
N ALA A 105 11.75 -10.93 -5.36
CA ALA A 105 11.13 -10.29 -6.52
C ALA A 105 11.54 -10.88 -7.88
N GLY A 106 12.50 -11.83 -7.92
CA GLY A 106 12.97 -12.47 -9.15
C GLY A 106 13.81 -11.58 -10.05
N VAL A 107 14.47 -10.56 -9.50
CA VAL A 107 15.26 -9.55 -10.25
C VAL A 107 16.75 -9.62 -9.95
N HIS A 108 17.21 -10.66 -9.28
CA HIS A 108 18.59 -10.83 -8.87
C HIS A 108 19.12 -12.21 -9.26
N ASP A 109 19.47 -12.33 -10.55
CA ASP A 109 20.31 -13.36 -11.21
C ASP A 109 20.80 -12.83 -12.56
#